data_AF-A0A3B0P128-F1
#
_entry.id   AF-A0A3B0P128-F1
#
_cell.length_a   1.000
_cell.length_b   1.000
_cell.length_c   1.000
_cell.angle_alpha   90.00
_cell.angle_beta   90.00
_cell.angle_gamma   90.00
#
_symmetry.space_group_name_H-M   'P 1'
#
loop_
_entity.id
_entity.type
_entity.pdbx_description
1 polymer ?
#
loop_
_entity_poly.entity_id
_entity_poly.type
_entity_poly.pdbx_seq_one_letter_code
_entity_poly.pdbx_strand_id
1 'polypeptide(L)' 'MEKESINVLFLGDIFGKPGINFVKKHLKKLIKKNKVDFVIAQAENVSGRKGFIPEDYLELKQTGVNAFTLGNHVW' A
#
# COMPACT_ATOMS: atom_id res chain seq x y z
N MET A 1 4.02 0.12 -28.70
CA MET A 1 5.20 -0.60 -28.18
C MET A 1 4.80 -1.21 -26.86
N GLU A 2 4.96 -2.51 -26.71
CA GLU A 2 4.82 -3.18 -25.41
C GLU A 2 5.90 -2.67 -24.46
N LYS A 3 5.58 -2.59 -23.17
CA LYS A 3 6.48 -2.06 -22.14
C LYS A 3 7.50 -3.14 -21.79
N GLU A 4 8.79 -2.91 -22.03
CA GLU A 4 9.86 -3.90 -21.80
C GLU A 4 10.16 -4.16 -20.32
N SER A 5 9.66 -3.32 -19.40
CA SER A 5 9.89 -3.47 -17.95
C SER A 5 8.67 -3.09 -17.12
N ILE A 6 8.53 -3.78 -15.98
CA ILE A 6 7.51 -3.50 -14.96
C ILE A 6 8.08 -2.51 -13.96
N ASN A 7 7.38 -1.38 -13.77
CA ASN A 7 7.72 -0.40 -12.74
C ASN A 7 6.93 -0.70 -11.46
N VAL A 8 7.67 -1.07 -10.40
CA VAL A 8 7.09 -1.45 -9.10
C VAL A 8 7.33 -0.34 -8.09
N LEU A 9 6.27 0.07 -7.39
CA LEU A 9 6.35 0.94 -6.23
C LEU A 9 6.22 0.11 -4.94
N PHE A 10 7.25 0.15 -4.10
CA PHE A 10 7.19 -0.41 -2.76
C PHE A 10 6.97 0.70 -1.74
N LEU A 11 5.88 0.60 -0.97
CA LEU A 11 5.62 1.46 0.17
C LEU A 11 6.19 0.79 1.43
N GLY A 12 7.00 1.54 2.19
CA GLY A 12 7.34 1.14 3.56
C GLY A 12 6.11 1.13 4.47
N ASP A 13 6.34 0.87 5.75
CA ASP A 13 5.30 0.71 6.76
C ASP A 13 4.19 1.76 6.71
N ILE A 14 2.98 1.29 6.44
CA ILE A 14 1.78 2.08 6.61
C ILE A 14 1.41 2.02 8.09
N PHE A 15 1.59 3.13 8.80
CA PHE A 15 1.47 3.19 10.25
C PHE A 15 0.16 3.86 10.69
N GLY A 16 -0.80 3.06 11.16
CA GLY A 16 -2.08 3.55 11.69
C GLY A 16 -2.94 4.35 10.72
N LYS A 17 -3.97 5.00 11.27
CA LYS A 17 -4.87 5.87 10.48
C LYS A 17 -4.17 7.00 9.73
N PRO A 18 -3.13 7.68 10.26
CA PRO A 18 -2.38 8.68 9.50
C PRO A 18 -1.74 8.10 8.23
N GLY A 19 -1.14 6.90 8.31
CA GLY A 19 -0.59 6.19 7.16
C GLY A 19 -1.66 5.88 6.11
N ILE A 20 -2.79 5.32 6.54
CA ILE A 20 -3.93 5.03 5.65
C ILE A 20 -4.41 6.30 4.93
N ASN A 21 -4.61 7.39 5.68
CA ASN A 21 -5.07 8.67 5.11
C ASN A 21 -4.08 9.25 4.10
N PHE A 22 -2.77 9.13 4.37
CA PHE A 22 -1.74 9.55 3.43
C PHE A 22 -1.82 8.76 2.12
N VAL A 23 -1.89 7.42 2.21
CA VAL A 23 -1.97 6.54 1.04
C VAL A 23 -3.21 6.87 0.21
N LYS A 24 -4.38 7.00 0.84
CA LYS A 24 -5.64 7.38 0.17
C LYS A 24 -5.53 8.70 -0.59
N LYS A 25 -4.87 9.69 -0.01
CA LYS A 25 -4.75 11.02 -0.59
C LYS A 25 -3.73 11.09 -1.74
N HIS A 26 -2.66 10.29 -1.68
CA HIS A 26 -1.49 10.50 -2.53
C HIS A 26 -1.17 9.37 -3.52
N LEU A 27 -1.52 8.12 -3.22
CA LEU A 27 -1.03 6.97 -3.99
C LEU A 27 -1.43 7.03 -5.46
N LYS A 28 -2.70 7.32 -5.78
CA LYS A 28 -3.17 7.43 -7.17
C LYS A 28 -2.37 8.44 -8.00
N LYS A 29 -1.99 9.58 -7.39
CA LYS A 29 -1.17 10.60 -8.04
C LYS A 29 0.26 10.10 -8.28
N LEU A 30 0.84 9.37 -7.31
CA LEU A 30 2.17 8.77 -7.46
C LEU A 30 2.20 7.68 -8.54
N ILE A 31 1.18 6.83 -8.59
CA ILE A 31 1.03 5.81 -9.64
C ILE A 31 1.03 6.47 -11.01
N LYS A 32 0.17 7.48 -11.22
CA LYS A 32 0.06 8.19 -12.51
C LYS A 32 1.35 8.93 -12.86
N LYS A 33 1.95 9.66 -11.91
CA LYS A 33 3.15 10.47 -12.15
C LYS A 33 4.35 9.59 -12.56
N ASN A 34 4.52 8.44 -11.91
CA ASN A 34 5.69 7.59 -12.12
C ASN A 34 5.43 6.43 -13.09
N LYS A 35 4.22 6.29 -13.65
CA LYS A 35 3.82 5.16 -14.52
C LYS A 35 4.09 3.81 -13.84
N VAL A 36 3.65 3.69 -12.59
CA VAL A 36 3.74 2.47 -11.78
C VAL A 36 2.74 1.45 -12.29
N ASP A 37 3.18 0.21 -12.47
CA ASP A 37 2.32 -0.91 -12.90
C ASP A 37 1.88 -1.77 -11.73
N PHE A 38 2.66 -1.82 -10.64
CA PHE A 38 2.36 -2.64 -9.47
C PHE A 38 2.81 -1.96 -8.17
N VAL A 39 1.97 -2.02 -7.14
CA VAL A 39 2.21 -1.45 -5.81
C VAL A 39 2.22 -2.54 -4.76
N ILE A 40 3.31 -2.60 -3.99
CA ILE A 40 3.43 -3.41 -2.78
C ILE A 40 3.46 -2.48 -1.57
N ALA A 41 2.81 -2.85 -0.47
CA ALA A 41 2.87 -2.09 0.77
C ALA A 41 3.13 -2.96 2.00
N GLN A 42 4.00 -2.49 2.89
CA GLN A 42 4.17 -3.08 4.21
C GLN A 42 3.00 -2.68 5.12
N ALA A 43 2.27 -3.66 5.65
CA ALA A 43 1.02 -3.44 6.39
C ALA A 43 0.99 -3.92 7.87
N GLU A 44 2.11 -4.30 8.49
CA GLU A 44 2.11 -4.89 9.85
C GLU A 44 1.66 -3.92 10.95
N ASN A 45 1.74 -2.61 10.70
CA ASN A 45 1.43 -1.55 11.67
C ASN A 45 0.16 -0.76 11.30
N VAL A 46 -0.69 -1.30 10.41
CA VAL A 46 -1.85 -0.58 9.86
C VAL A 46 -2.96 -0.44 10.89
N SER A 47 -3.40 -1.55 11.46
CA SER A 47 -4.58 -1.58 12.33
C SER A 47 -4.17 -1.41 13.78
N GLY A 48 -4.60 -0.34 14.45
CA GLY A 48 -4.25 -0.11 15.86
C GLY A 48 -2.74 -0.05 16.17
N ARG A 49 -1.88 0.12 15.14
CA ARG A 49 -0.41 0.04 15.19
C ARG A 49 0.17 -1.37 15.36
N LYS A 50 -0.66 -2.41 15.32
CA LYS A 50 -0.26 -3.84 15.32
C LYS A 50 -1.33 -4.67 14.60
N GLY A 51 -0.95 -5.26 13.48
CA GLY A 51 -1.80 -6.12 12.68
C GLY A 51 -2.46 -5.39 11.51
N PHE A 52 -3.27 -6.16 10.79
CA PHE A 52 -3.91 -5.74 9.55
C PHE A 52 -5.29 -6.37 9.40
N ILE A 53 -6.33 -5.67 9.84
CA ILE A 53 -7.72 -6.15 9.82
C ILE A 53 -8.34 -6.05 8.43
N PRO A 54 -9.38 -6.85 8.11
CA PRO A 54 -10.03 -6.86 6.81
C PRO A 54 -10.54 -5.49 6.33
N GLU A 55 -11.03 -4.65 7.24
CA GLU A 55 -11.58 -3.33 6.93
C GLU A 55 -10.48 -2.41 6.38
N ASP A 56 -9.32 -2.36 7.03
CA ASP A 56 -8.18 -1.56 6.59
C ASP A 56 -7.55 -2.12 5.31
N TYR A 57 -7.55 -3.46 5.14
CA TYR A 57 -7.15 -4.10 3.87
C TYR A 57 -7.99 -3.62 2.70
N LEU A 58 -9.32 -3.63 2.86
CA LEU A 58 -10.24 -3.17 1.82
C LEU A 58 -10.03 -1.67 1.55
N GLU A 59 -9.85 -0.87 2.59
CA GLU A 59 -9.60 0.57 2.46
C GLU A 59 -8.33 0.84 1.64
N LEU A 60 -7.21 0.15 1.93
CA LEU A 60 -5.95 0.32 1.21
C LEU A 60 -5.98 -0.30 -0.19
N LYS A 61 -6.60 -1.45 -0.38
CA LYS A 61 -6.70 -2.10 -1.71
C LYS A 61 -7.41 -1.21 -2.73
N GLN A 62 -8.48 -0.51 -2.31
CA GLN A 62 -9.21 0.44 -3.16
C GLN A 62 -8.38 1.65 -3.61
N THR A 63 -7.25 1.94 -2.95
CA THR A 63 -6.35 3.03 -3.32
C THR A 63 -5.42 2.68 -4.50
N GLY A 64 -5.31 1.40 -4.84
CA GLY A 64 -4.41 0.90 -5.88
C GLY A 64 -3.21 0.10 -5.34
N VAL A 65 -3.23 -0.33 -4.08
CA VAL A 65 -2.25 -1.30 -3.57
C VAL A 65 -2.59 -2.70 -4.11
N ASN A 66 -1.63 -3.37 -4.75
CA ASN A 66 -1.85 -4.67 -5.39
C ASN A 66 -1.49 -5.84 -4.47
N ALA A 67 -0.45 -5.69 -3.64
CA ALA A 67 -0.03 -6.71 -2.68
C ALA A 67 0.40 -6.08 -1.35
N PHE A 68 0.31 -6.87 -0.30
CA PHE A 68 0.70 -6.47 1.04
C PHE A 68 1.74 -7.44 1.59
N THR A 69 2.77 -6.90 2.23
CA THR A 69 3.67 -7.67 3.09
C THR A 69 3.30 -7.42 4.54
N LEU A 70 3.70 -8.35 5.41
CA LEU A 70 3.49 -8.28 6.86
C LEU A 70 4.82 -8.49 7.57
N GLY A 71 4.78 -8.62 8.89
CA GLY A 71 5.96 -8.75 9.74
C GLY A 71 5.61 -9.43 11.05
N ASN A 72 6.34 -9.09 12.11
CA ASN A 72 6.18 -9.71 13.41
C ASN A 72 4.89 -9.29 14.14
N HIS A 73 4.22 -8.22 13.71
CA HIS A 73 2.93 -7.78 14.28
C HIS A 73 1.69 -8.41 13.60
N VAL A 74 1.83 -9.51 12.85
CA VAL A 74 0.71 -10.12 12.13
C VAL A 74 -0.31 -10.86 13.02
N TRP A 75 0.09 -11.27 14.22
CA TRP A 75 -0.71 -12.11 15.13
C TRP A 75 -1.36 -11.29 16.25
#